data_AF-A0A4Z0A1V0-F1
#
_entry.id   AF-A0A4Z0A1V0-F1
#
_cell.length_a   1.000
_cell.length_b   1.000
_cell.length_c   1.000
_cell.angle_alpha   90.00
_cell.angle_beta   90.00
_cell.angle_gamma   90.00
#
_symmetry.space_group_name_H-M   'P 1'
#
loop_
_entity.id
_entity.type
_entity.pdbx_description
1 polymer ?
#
loop_
_entity_poly.entity_id
_entity_poly.type
_entity_poly.pdbx_seq_one_letter_code
_entity_poly.pdbx_strand_id
1 'polypeptide(L)'
;MFKVLLLGTSQGNGSNYGAFTGAFTVDPETSTRSFSATGYYAPNADRKNLVFISQSHATRVIFERASDGDYVAKGVEVIKDGNKVVVEATREVILSAGSYQTPQLLELSGIGKREILDKHGITQILELNVGENLQVSVDEMLYPERLNKEIQLYQEKKRGMMSSVFSAFAFLPLSKAYGSEAEYDAFKKRLLSDKTLTGTEAEKKEFEFLKQWLADPKRAHVEYALVISFNVLELAYPDCFAKADADPRLFSINPT
;
A
#
# COMPACT_ATOMS: atom_id res chain seq x y z
N MET A 1 3.26 -23.31 26.37
CA MET A 1 4.08 -23.75 25.22
C MET A 1 4.20 -22.57 24.27
N PHE A 2 5.29 -21.80 24.34
CA PHE A 2 5.53 -20.67 23.44
C PHE A 2 5.88 -21.23 22.06
N LYS A 3 4.92 -21.20 21.13
CA LYS A 3 5.14 -21.57 19.74
C LYS A 3 5.80 -20.38 19.06
N VAL A 4 7.14 -20.36 19.02
CA VAL A 4 7.89 -19.41 18.19
C VAL A 4 7.54 -19.74 16.74
N LEU A 5 6.70 -18.92 16.12
CA LEU A 5 6.36 -19.04 14.70
C LEU A 5 7.55 -18.53 13.89
N LEU A 6 8.47 -19.42 13.54
CA LEU A 6 9.52 -19.12 12.56
C LEU A 6 8.88 -19.02 11.18
N LEU A 7 8.50 -17.81 10.78
CA LEU A 7 8.04 -17.50 9.42
C LEU A 7 9.24 -17.54 8.48
N GLY A 8 9.48 -18.70 7.87
CA GLY A 8 10.68 -18.98 7.07
C GLY A 8 10.75 -18.33 5.68
N THR A 9 9.92 -17.33 5.37
CA THR A 9 9.91 -16.67 4.05
C THR A 9 10.14 -15.17 4.19
N SER A 10 11.19 -14.67 3.54
CA SER A 10 11.43 -13.23 3.36
C SER A 10 10.59 -12.74 2.18
N GLN A 11 9.88 -11.60 2.34
CA GLN A 11 9.11 -11.01 1.23
C GLN A 11 9.98 -10.57 0.03
N GLY A 12 11.29 -10.43 0.22
CA GLY A 12 12.22 -10.04 -0.85
C GLY A 12 12.30 -11.03 -2.02
N ASN A 13 11.72 -12.23 -1.89
CA ASN A 13 11.65 -13.23 -2.96
C ASN A 13 10.37 -13.17 -3.81
N GLY A 14 9.54 -12.15 -3.64
CA GLY A 14 8.27 -11.99 -4.35
C GLY A 14 7.10 -12.78 -3.75
N SER A 15 7.28 -13.41 -2.58
CA SER A 15 6.18 -13.94 -1.78
C SER A 15 5.55 -12.84 -0.93
N ASN A 16 4.22 -12.71 -0.97
CA ASN A 16 3.49 -11.80 -0.09
C ASN A 16 3.25 -12.36 1.33
N TYR A 17 3.83 -13.52 1.65
CA TYR A 17 3.72 -14.19 2.94
C TYR A 17 5.06 -14.16 3.68
N GLY A 18 5.03 -13.82 4.97
CA GLY A 18 6.20 -13.85 5.83
C GLY A 18 6.33 -12.62 6.72
N ALA A 19 7.41 -12.60 7.51
CA ALA A 19 7.77 -11.45 8.32
C ALA A 19 8.94 -10.70 7.68
N PHE A 20 8.91 -9.37 7.77
CA PHE A 20 10.06 -8.55 7.44
C PHE A 20 10.20 -7.43 8.46
N THR A 21 11.45 -7.12 8.80
CA THR A 21 11.77 -5.87 9.47
C THR A 21 11.81 -4.79 8.40
N GLY A 22 11.03 -3.73 8.56
CA GLY A 22 10.96 -2.66 7.57
C GLY A 22 12.35 -2.12 7.28
N ALA A 23 12.76 -2.12 6.01
CA ALA A 23 13.90 -1.33 5.59
C ALA A 23 13.51 0.13 5.79
N PHE A 24 14.21 0.84 6.65
CA PHE A 24 14.02 2.28 6.77
C PHE A 24 14.31 2.90 5.41
N THR A 25 13.48 3.85 5.00
CA THR A 25 13.70 4.67 3.80
C THR A 25 14.79 5.70 4.10
N VAL A 26 15.97 5.20 4.49
CA VAL A 26 17.16 5.94 4.89
C VAL A 26 18.31 5.40 4.06
N ASP A 27 18.98 6.31 3.37
CA ASP A 27 20.24 6.04 2.69
C ASP A 27 21.31 5.72 3.74
N PRO A 28 21.95 4.53 3.69
CA PRO A 28 22.89 4.11 4.73
C PRO A 28 24.20 4.89 4.71
N GLU A 29 24.57 5.50 3.58
CA GLU A 29 25.80 6.29 3.45
C GLU A 29 25.58 7.72 3.93
N THR A 30 24.47 8.33 3.53
CA THR A 30 24.20 9.75 3.81
C THR A 30 23.31 9.97 5.03
N SER A 31 22.69 8.91 5.57
CA SER A 31 21.68 8.99 6.64
C SER A 31 20.51 9.93 6.31
N THR A 32 20.26 10.16 5.01
CA THR A 32 19.13 10.99 4.53
C THR A 32 17.98 10.11 4.07
N ARG A 33 16.81 10.71 3.79
CA ARG A 33 15.66 9.97 3.26
C ARG A 33 16.00 9.34 1.89
N SER A 34 15.81 8.03 1.77
CA SER A 34 15.79 7.32 0.50
C SER A 34 14.38 7.32 -0.09
N PHE A 35 14.21 7.85 -1.31
CA PHE A 35 12.91 7.90 -2.00
C PHE A 35 13.10 7.72 -3.51
N SER A 36 12.00 7.55 -4.25
CA SER A 36 12.07 7.12 -5.65
C SER A 36 12.92 8.02 -6.55
N ALA A 37 12.96 9.34 -6.31
CA ALA A 37 13.79 10.22 -7.12
C ALA A 37 15.29 10.03 -6.85
N THR A 38 15.72 9.92 -5.59
CA THR A 38 17.14 9.66 -5.28
C THR A 38 17.58 8.25 -5.63
N GLY A 39 16.68 7.27 -5.48
CA GLY A 39 16.98 5.87 -5.77
C GLY A 39 16.99 5.52 -7.26
N TYR A 40 16.09 6.10 -8.06
CA TYR A 40 15.90 5.67 -9.46
C TYR A 40 16.15 6.79 -10.48
N TYR A 41 15.79 8.04 -10.20
CA TYR A 41 15.95 9.13 -11.16
C TYR A 41 17.36 9.73 -11.13
N ALA A 42 17.81 10.23 -9.97
CA ALA A 42 19.06 10.99 -9.83
C ALA A 42 20.29 10.24 -10.37
N PRO A 43 20.49 8.94 -10.12
CA PRO A 43 21.62 8.18 -10.66
C PRO A 43 21.57 8.00 -12.19
N ASN A 44 20.42 8.26 -12.81
CA ASN A 44 20.15 8.02 -14.22
C ASN A 44 19.77 9.31 -14.99
N ALA A 45 19.86 10.47 -14.34
CA ALA A 45 19.37 11.75 -14.88
C ALA A 45 20.14 12.20 -16.14
N ASP A 46 21.41 11.79 -16.29
CA ASP A 46 22.25 12.16 -17.43
C ASP A 46 21.95 11.35 -18.71
N ARG A 47 21.03 10.38 -18.65
CA ARG A 47 20.64 9.58 -19.81
C ARG A 47 19.90 10.45 -20.82
N LYS A 48 20.49 10.62 -22.01
CA LYS A 48 19.91 11.43 -23.11
C LYS A 48 18.54 10.95 -23.60
N ASN A 49 18.18 9.70 -23.35
CA ASN A 49 16.89 9.11 -23.70
C ASN A 49 15.86 9.15 -22.56
N LEU A 50 16.17 9.80 -21.43
CA LEU A 50 15.27 10.02 -20.31
C LEU A 50 14.99 11.52 -20.19
N VAL A 51 13.74 11.92 -20.34
CA VAL A 51 13.32 13.33 -20.24
C VAL A 51 12.39 13.46 -19.04
N PHE A 52 12.74 14.37 -18.13
CA PHE A 52 11.89 14.71 -16.99
C PHE A 52 11.31 16.12 -17.19
N ILE A 53 9.98 16.20 -17.17
CA ILE A 53 9.26 17.47 -17.32
C ILE A 53 8.50 17.74 -16.02
N SER A 54 9.07 18.59 -15.17
CA SER A 54 8.43 19.01 -13.92
C SER A 54 7.33 20.05 -14.17
N GLN A 55 6.52 20.33 -13.13
CA GLN A 55 5.50 21.38 -13.15
C GLN A 55 4.53 21.25 -14.35
N SER A 56 4.22 20.02 -14.71
CA SER A 56 3.36 19.68 -15.84
C SER A 56 2.27 18.75 -15.33
N HIS A 57 1.03 19.22 -15.34
CA HIS A 57 -0.10 18.47 -14.82
C HIS A 57 -0.83 17.76 -15.96
N ALA A 58 -0.80 16.43 -15.99
CA ALA A 58 -1.55 15.64 -16.96
C ALA A 58 -3.06 15.79 -16.72
N THR A 59 -3.81 16.14 -17.76
CA THR A 59 -5.26 16.39 -17.68
C THR A 59 -6.08 15.28 -18.32
N ARG A 60 -5.58 14.64 -19.38
CA ARG A 60 -6.19 13.45 -20.00
C ARG A 60 -5.20 12.74 -20.94
N VAL A 61 -5.43 11.47 -21.16
CA VAL A 61 -4.83 10.68 -22.24
C VAL A 61 -5.63 10.93 -23.52
N ILE A 62 -4.91 11.06 -24.64
CA ILE A 62 -5.50 11.25 -25.96
C ILE A 62 -5.57 9.88 -26.64
N PHE A 63 -6.76 9.50 -27.06
CA PHE A 63 -7.02 8.24 -27.76
C PHE A 63 -7.46 8.51 -29.20
N GLU A 64 -7.04 7.64 -30.10
CA GLU A 64 -7.53 7.56 -31.47
C GLU A 64 -8.07 6.16 -31.76
N ARG A 65 -9.05 6.08 -32.66
CA ARG A 65 -9.58 4.80 -33.10
C ARG A 65 -8.70 4.22 -34.20
N ALA A 66 -8.18 3.02 -33.97
CA ALA A 66 -7.40 2.27 -34.94
C ALA A 66 -8.30 1.59 -35.98
N SER A 67 -7.69 1.11 -37.06
CA SER A 67 -8.38 0.48 -38.19
C SER A 67 -9.10 -0.82 -37.85
N ASP A 68 -8.66 -1.51 -36.80
CA ASP A 68 -9.29 -2.71 -36.23
C ASP A 68 -10.50 -2.39 -35.34
N GLY A 69 -10.74 -1.12 -35.05
CA GLY A 69 -11.86 -0.63 -34.24
C GLY A 69 -11.51 -0.35 -32.78
N ASP A 70 -10.31 -0.71 -32.33
CA ASP A 70 -9.82 -0.49 -30.97
C ASP A 70 -9.34 0.95 -30.75
N TYR A 71 -9.14 1.34 -29.50
CA TYR A 71 -8.57 2.63 -29.13
C TYR A 71 -7.08 2.53 -28.82
N VAL A 72 -6.29 3.45 -29.39
CA VAL A 72 -4.85 3.53 -29.19
C VAL A 72 -4.52 4.86 -28.51
N ALA A 73 -3.79 4.79 -27.39
CA ALA A 73 -3.27 5.97 -26.72
C ALA A 73 -2.17 6.62 -27.58
N LYS A 74 -2.37 7.89 -27.94
CA LYS A 74 -1.45 8.67 -28.79
C LYS A 74 -0.59 9.66 -28.03
N GLY A 75 -0.94 9.95 -26.79
CA GLY A 75 -0.23 10.93 -25.98
C GLY A 75 -1.02 11.38 -24.77
N VAL A 76 -0.53 12.43 -24.12
CA VAL A 76 -1.12 13.01 -22.92
C VAL A 76 -1.24 14.52 -23.10
N GLU A 77 -2.41 15.06 -22.83
CA GLU A 77 -2.63 16.50 -22.67
C GLU A 77 -2.11 16.90 -21.28
N VAL A 78 -1.25 17.91 -21.22
CA VAL A 78 -0.70 18.47 -19.99
C VAL A 78 -0.94 19.96 -19.93
N ILE A 79 -1.13 20.48 -18.71
CA ILE A 79 -1.03 21.92 -18.43
C ILE A 79 0.40 22.20 -17.97
N LYS A 80 1.11 23.04 -18.72
CA LYS A 80 2.44 23.54 -18.39
C LYS A 80 2.46 25.05 -18.54
N ASP A 81 2.90 25.74 -17.49
CA ASP A 81 2.99 27.21 -17.45
C ASP A 81 1.67 27.89 -17.85
N GLY A 82 0.53 27.31 -17.43
CA GLY A 82 -0.82 27.78 -17.74
C GLY A 82 -1.35 27.41 -19.13
N ASN A 83 -0.53 26.80 -19.98
CA ASN A 83 -0.89 26.44 -21.35
C ASN A 83 -1.15 24.93 -21.48
N LYS A 84 -2.13 24.58 -22.31
CA LYS A 84 -2.37 23.19 -22.70
C LYS A 84 -1.39 22.79 -23.81
N VAL A 85 -0.67 21.70 -23.58
CA VAL A 85 0.30 21.13 -24.52
C VAL A 85 0.04 19.63 -24.63
N VAL A 86 0.29 19.05 -25.81
CA VAL A 86 0.20 17.60 -26.03
C VAL A 86 1.60 17.02 -26.11
N VAL A 87 1.85 15.96 -25.35
CA VAL A 87 3.05 15.13 -25.46
C VAL A 87 2.67 13.82 -26.14
N GLU A 88 3.19 13.62 -27.36
CA GLU A 88 2.88 12.43 -28.16
C GLU A 88 3.71 11.21 -27.72
N ALA A 89 3.07 10.05 -27.76
CA ALA A 89 3.69 8.76 -27.47
C ALA A 89 3.68 7.89 -28.73
N THR A 90 4.85 7.33 -29.08
CA THR A 90 5.00 6.46 -30.26
C THR A 90 4.76 4.99 -29.96
N ARG A 91 4.69 4.61 -28.67
CA ARG A 91 4.51 3.23 -28.22
C ARG A 91 3.38 3.12 -27.20
N GLU A 92 3.62 3.62 -25.99
CA GLU A 92 2.72 3.40 -24.86
C GLU A 92 2.65 4.65 -23.99
N VAL A 93 1.52 4.77 -23.28
CA VAL A 93 1.31 5.74 -22.20
C VAL A 93 1.16 4.95 -20.90
N ILE A 94 2.09 5.16 -19.96
CA ILE A 94 2.07 4.48 -18.66
C ILE A 94 1.53 5.47 -17.62
N LEU A 95 0.42 5.11 -16.98
CA LEU A 95 -0.16 5.92 -15.91
C LEU A 95 0.45 5.56 -14.56
N SER A 96 0.97 6.56 -13.86
CA SER A 96 1.59 6.41 -12.54
C SER A 96 1.29 7.60 -11.63
N ALA A 97 0.06 8.14 -11.73
CA ALA A 97 -0.38 9.29 -10.95
C ALA A 97 -0.87 8.92 -9.53
N GLY A 98 -0.69 7.65 -9.13
CA GLY A 98 -1.15 7.13 -7.84
C GLY A 98 -2.64 6.77 -7.82
N SER A 99 -3.09 6.18 -6.70
CA SER A 99 -4.41 5.56 -6.57
C SER A 99 -5.58 6.53 -6.66
N TYR A 100 -5.37 7.82 -6.39
CA TYR A 100 -6.42 8.84 -6.46
C TYR A 100 -6.50 9.51 -7.84
N GLN A 101 -5.37 9.87 -8.43
CA GLN A 101 -5.36 10.66 -9.67
C GLN A 101 -5.39 9.79 -10.93
N THR A 102 -4.87 8.56 -10.88
CA THR A 102 -4.94 7.65 -12.04
C THR A 102 -6.38 7.33 -12.46
N PRO A 103 -7.32 6.95 -11.56
CA PRO A 103 -8.69 6.72 -11.96
C PRO A 103 -9.37 7.99 -12.48
N GLN A 104 -9.14 9.14 -11.84
CA GLN A 104 -9.64 10.42 -12.33
C GLN A 104 -9.14 10.72 -13.75
N LEU A 105 -7.84 10.50 -14.01
CA LEU A 105 -7.25 10.74 -15.32
C LEU A 105 -7.86 9.81 -16.39
N LEU A 106 -8.12 8.54 -16.06
CA LEU A 106 -8.79 7.60 -16.94
C LEU A 106 -10.23 8.06 -17.26
N GLU A 107 -11.00 8.50 -16.26
CA GLU A 107 -12.35 9.02 -16.45
C GLU A 107 -12.35 10.28 -17.33
N LEU A 108 -11.44 11.24 -17.07
CA LEU A 108 -11.24 12.42 -17.91
C LEU A 108 -10.83 12.08 -19.35
N SER A 109 -10.32 10.87 -19.57
CA SER A 109 -9.96 10.35 -20.90
C SER A 109 -11.06 9.52 -21.55
N GLY A 110 -12.23 9.40 -20.91
CA GLY A 110 -13.38 8.65 -21.41
C GLY A 110 -13.42 7.17 -21.02
N ILE A 111 -12.58 6.72 -20.07
CA ILE A 111 -12.56 5.35 -19.56
C ILE A 111 -13.17 5.34 -18.16
N GLY A 112 -14.37 4.82 -18.02
CA GLY A 112 -15.11 4.85 -16.75
C GLY A 112 -16.59 4.50 -16.93
N LYS A 113 -17.36 4.55 -15.84
CA LYS A 113 -18.80 4.27 -15.86
C LYS A 113 -19.56 5.32 -16.64
N ARG A 114 -20.49 4.91 -17.49
CA ARG A 114 -21.29 5.81 -18.34
C ARG A 114 -21.98 6.91 -17.54
N GLU A 115 -22.60 6.53 -16.41
CA GLU A 115 -23.32 7.43 -15.53
C GLU A 115 -22.47 8.54 -14.91
N ILE A 116 -21.16 8.31 -14.75
CA ILE A 116 -20.22 9.32 -14.22
C ILE A 116 -19.79 10.24 -15.37
N LEU A 117 -19.37 9.65 -16.49
CA LEU A 117 -18.86 10.40 -17.64
C LEU A 117 -19.93 11.33 -18.26
N ASP A 118 -21.17 10.86 -18.37
CA ASP A 118 -22.27 11.63 -18.93
C ASP A 118 -22.59 12.88 -18.09
N LYS A 119 -22.46 12.80 -16.75
CA LYS A 119 -22.64 13.96 -15.84
C LYS A 119 -21.63 15.08 -16.09
N HIS A 120 -20.46 14.74 -16.63
CA HIS A 120 -19.37 15.66 -16.91
C HIS A 120 -19.23 15.97 -18.41
N GLY A 121 -20.15 15.49 -19.26
CA GLY A 121 -20.12 15.72 -20.70
C GLY A 121 -18.92 15.05 -21.40
N ILE A 122 -18.40 13.97 -20.84
CA ILE A 122 -17.23 13.24 -21.37
C ILE A 122 -17.73 12.10 -22.26
N THR A 123 -17.25 12.04 -23.50
CA THR A 123 -17.54 10.92 -24.39
C THR A 123 -16.85 9.64 -23.89
N GLN A 124 -17.63 8.62 -23.54
CA GLN A 124 -17.07 7.32 -23.14
C GLN A 124 -16.46 6.60 -24.35
N ILE A 125 -15.21 6.16 -24.19
CA ILE A 125 -14.50 5.28 -25.12
C ILE A 125 -14.54 3.82 -24.66
N LEU A 126 -14.55 3.58 -23.34
CA LEU A 126 -14.56 2.25 -22.74
C LEU A 126 -15.27 2.27 -21.38
N GLU A 127 -16.22 1.38 -21.19
CA GLU A 127 -16.93 1.18 -19.93
C GLU A 127 -16.11 0.29 -18.99
N LEU A 128 -15.66 0.85 -17.87
CA LEU A 128 -14.95 0.14 -16.80
C LEU A 128 -15.32 0.72 -15.43
N ASN A 129 -15.20 -0.10 -14.38
CA ASN A 129 -15.38 0.31 -12.97
C ASN A 129 -14.15 1.09 -12.45
N VAL A 130 -13.75 2.14 -13.16
CA VAL A 130 -12.65 3.03 -12.77
C VAL A 130 -13.04 3.81 -11.52
N GLY A 131 -12.09 3.98 -10.58
CA GLY A 131 -12.30 4.73 -9.33
C GLY A 131 -12.95 3.95 -8.21
N GLU A 132 -13.46 2.75 -8.50
CA GLU A 132 -14.08 1.86 -7.51
C GLU A 132 -13.04 1.01 -6.76
N ASN A 133 -13.50 0.30 -5.73
CA ASN A 133 -12.68 -0.63 -4.92
C ASN A 133 -11.44 0.01 -4.27
N LEU A 134 -11.54 1.29 -3.88
CA LEU A 134 -10.51 1.93 -3.06
C LEU A 134 -10.45 1.27 -1.68
N GLN A 135 -9.29 0.71 -1.35
CA GLN A 135 -9.00 0.12 -0.06
C GLN A 135 -7.93 0.95 0.64
N VAL A 136 -8.23 1.43 1.84
CA VAL A 136 -7.29 2.17 2.69
C VAL A 136 -7.22 1.48 4.05
N SER A 137 -6.01 1.36 4.60
CA SER A 137 -5.86 0.98 6.00
C SER A 137 -6.14 2.20 6.87
N VAL A 138 -6.92 2.01 7.93
CA VAL A 138 -7.09 3.02 8.97
C VAL A 138 -6.06 2.77 10.08
N ASP A 139 -5.14 3.71 10.27
CA ASP A 139 -4.17 3.72 11.37
C ASP A 139 -4.82 4.29 12.64
N GLU A 140 -4.55 3.70 13.80
CA GLU A 140 -4.99 4.24 15.09
C GLU A 140 -4.42 5.65 15.39
N MET A 141 -3.32 6.04 14.74
CA MET A 141 -2.78 7.40 14.82
C MET A 141 -3.65 8.47 14.13
N LEU A 142 -4.63 8.07 13.31
CA LEU A 142 -5.60 9.01 12.73
C LEU A 142 -6.61 9.54 13.76
N TYR A 143 -6.67 8.97 14.96
CA TYR A 143 -7.51 9.47 16.05
C TYR A 143 -6.79 10.60 16.81
N PRO A 144 -7.26 11.86 16.73
CA PRO A 144 -6.53 13.01 17.28
C PRO A 144 -6.24 12.90 18.78
N GLU A 145 -7.16 12.31 19.54
CA GLU A 145 -6.95 12.10 20.98
C GLU A 145 -5.80 11.13 21.28
N ARG A 146 -5.69 10.04 20.51
CA ARG A 146 -4.59 9.07 20.66
C ARG A 146 -3.27 9.67 20.21
N LEU A 147 -3.26 10.39 19.09
CA LEU A 147 -2.07 11.09 18.58
C LEU A 147 -1.55 12.11 19.60
N ASN A 148 -2.43 12.95 20.15
CA ASN A 148 -2.05 13.95 21.14
C ASN A 148 -1.47 13.32 22.41
N LYS A 149 -2.04 12.20 22.86
CA LYS A 149 -1.53 11.45 24.02
C LYS A 149 -0.13 10.87 23.77
N GLU A 150 0.12 10.32 22.59
CA GLU A 150 1.44 9.79 22.20
C GLU A 150 2.48 10.91 22.03
N ILE A 151 2.09 12.06 21.46
CA ILE A 151 2.95 13.25 21.37
C ILE A 151 3.32 13.75 22.77
N GLN A 152 2.36 13.86 23.69
CA GLN A 152 2.61 14.28 25.07
C GLN A 152 3.54 13.32 25.80
N LEU A 153 3.28 12.01 25.69
CA LEU A 153 4.12 10.96 26.28
C LEU A 153 5.57 11.04 25.79
N TYR A 154 5.76 11.33 24.50
CA TYR A 154 7.08 11.53 23.92
C TYR A 154 7.74 12.83 24.41
N GLN A 155 7.00 13.92 24.48
CA GLN A 155 7.56 15.20 24.93
C GLN A 155 8.03 15.13 26.39
N GLU A 156 7.19 14.58 27.28
CA GLU A 156 7.44 14.52 28.73
C GLU A 156 8.47 13.46 29.11
N LYS A 157 8.35 12.25 28.54
CA LYS A 157 9.09 11.08 29.01
C LYS A 157 10.07 10.51 27.99
N LYS A 158 10.08 11.03 26.75
CA LYS A 158 10.81 10.43 25.61
C LYS A 158 10.46 8.95 25.43
N ARG A 159 9.20 8.60 25.73
CA ARG A 159 8.63 7.24 25.61
C ARG A 159 7.42 7.25 24.66
N GLY A 160 6.83 6.08 24.43
CA GLY A 160 5.63 5.93 23.59
C GLY A 160 5.95 5.56 22.13
N MET A 161 4.90 5.44 21.33
CA MET A 161 4.97 4.99 19.93
C MET A 161 5.85 5.92 19.08
N MET A 162 5.88 7.21 19.40
CA MET A 162 6.71 8.21 18.70
C MET A 162 8.22 8.09 19.00
N SER A 163 8.60 7.43 20.11
CA SER A 163 10.00 7.08 20.42
C SER A 163 10.40 5.70 19.87
N SER A 164 9.43 4.95 19.37
CA SER A 164 9.61 3.61 18.86
C SER A 164 9.82 3.66 17.36
N VAL A 165 10.59 2.71 16.87
CA VAL A 165 10.68 2.44 15.45
C VAL A 165 9.86 1.18 15.18
N PHE A 166 9.02 1.19 14.13
CA PHE A 166 8.31 -0.01 13.70
C PHE A 166 9.33 -1.08 13.37
N SER A 167 9.28 -2.22 14.07
CA SER A 167 10.37 -3.20 13.99
C SER A 167 10.09 -4.26 12.95
N ALA A 168 8.86 -4.75 12.83
CA ALA A 168 8.53 -5.84 11.93
C ALA A 168 7.06 -5.82 11.50
N PHE A 169 6.83 -6.14 10.24
CA PHE A 169 5.52 -6.48 9.71
C PHE A 169 5.48 -7.99 9.47
N ALA A 170 4.34 -8.61 9.75
CA ALA A 170 4.07 -9.99 9.38
C ALA A 170 2.78 -10.07 8.57
N PHE A 171 2.89 -10.64 7.38
CA PHE A 171 1.77 -10.85 6.47
C PHE A 171 1.44 -12.34 6.51
N LEU A 172 0.28 -12.67 7.06
CA LEU A 172 -0.12 -14.03 7.38
C LEU A 172 -1.35 -14.47 6.59
N PRO A 173 -1.46 -15.77 6.24
CA PRO A 173 -2.68 -16.33 5.69
C PRO A 173 -3.77 -16.29 6.75
N LEU A 174 -5.01 -16.10 6.29
CA LEU A 174 -6.16 -16.06 7.19
C LEU A 174 -6.25 -17.33 8.03
N SER A 175 -5.90 -18.50 7.46
CA SER A 175 -5.85 -19.79 8.18
C SER A 175 -4.97 -19.80 9.43
N LYS A 176 -4.01 -18.87 9.57
CA LYS A 176 -3.14 -18.76 10.75
C LYS A 176 -3.69 -17.82 11.83
N ALA A 177 -4.63 -16.96 11.46
CA ALA A 177 -5.25 -15.97 12.35
C ALA A 177 -6.73 -16.26 12.64
N TYR A 178 -7.35 -17.18 11.90
CA TYR A 178 -8.78 -17.45 11.93
C TYR A 178 -9.12 -18.64 12.81
N GLY A 179 -9.51 -18.35 14.05
CA GLY A 179 -10.09 -19.32 14.99
C GLY A 179 -9.35 -20.66 15.03
N SER A 180 -10.12 -21.74 14.91
CA SER A 180 -9.65 -23.11 14.72
C SER A 180 -9.62 -23.53 13.24
N GLU A 181 -8.84 -24.56 12.92
CA GLU A 181 -8.72 -25.11 11.56
C GLU A 181 -10.08 -25.56 10.99
N ALA A 182 -10.94 -26.14 11.83
CA ALA A 182 -12.29 -26.56 11.46
C ALA A 182 -13.20 -25.37 11.08
N GLU A 183 -13.08 -24.25 11.80
CA GLU A 183 -13.83 -23.02 11.49
C GLU A 183 -13.35 -22.40 10.17
N TYR A 184 -12.04 -22.39 9.93
CA TYR A 184 -11.47 -21.92 8.68
C TYR A 184 -11.94 -22.78 7.48
N ASP A 185 -11.95 -24.10 7.61
CA ASP A 185 -12.43 -24.99 6.56
C ASP A 185 -13.92 -24.80 6.27
N ALA A 186 -14.75 -24.62 7.30
CA ALA A 186 -16.16 -24.31 7.15
C ALA A 186 -16.38 -22.97 6.42
N PHE A 187 -15.61 -21.93 6.79
CA PHE A 187 -15.61 -20.64 6.11
C PHE A 187 -15.21 -20.78 4.64
N LYS A 188 -14.09 -21.45 4.36
CA LYS A 188 -13.60 -21.68 2.99
C LYS A 188 -14.62 -22.42 2.14
N LYS A 189 -15.26 -23.47 2.68
CA LYS A 189 -16.30 -24.21 1.97
C LYS A 189 -17.48 -23.31 1.61
N ARG A 190 -17.95 -22.51 2.56
CA ARG A 190 -19.02 -21.53 2.34
C ARG A 190 -18.63 -20.51 1.27
N LEU A 191 -17.46 -19.90 1.41
CA LEU A 191 -16.93 -18.90 0.48
C LEU A 191 -16.85 -19.44 -0.96
N LEU A 192 -16.25 -20.61 -1.17
CA LEU A 192 -16.10 -21.21 -2.50
C LEU A 192 -17.43 -21.64 -3.11
N SER A 193 -18.39 -22.08 -2.28
CA SER A 193 -19.73 -22.45 -2.73
C SER A 193 -20.66 -21.27 -3.03
N ASP A 194 -20.27 -20.06 -2.62
CA ASP A 194 -21.08 -18.86 -2.80
C ASP A 194 -21.18 -18.51 -4.29
N LYS A 195 -22.43 -18.44 -4.78
CA LYS A 195 -22.79 -18.05 -6.15
C LYS A 195 -23.74 -16.85 -6.16
N THR A 196 -23.94 -16.18 -5.02
CA THR A 196 -24.97 -15.16 -4.88
C THR A 196 -24.57 -13.82 -5.48
N LEU A 197 -23.35 -13.67 -5.98
CA LEU A 197 -22.92 -12.40 -6.56
C LEU A 197 -23.66 -12.10 -7.86
N THR A 198 -24.47 -11.05 -7.81
CA THR A 198 -25.16 -10.46 -8.96
C THR A 198 -24.42 -9.20 -9.36
N GLY A 199 -23.81 -9.19 -10.55
CA GLY A 199 -23.03 -8.07 -11.07
C GLY A 199 -22.66 -8.27 -12.53
N THR A 200 -21.86 -7.35 -13.07
CA THR A 200 -21.27 -7.42 -14.41
C THR A 200 -20.33 -8.62 -14.55
N GLU A 201 -19.99 -9.01 -15.78
CA GLU A 201 -19.04 -10.11 -16.02
C GLU A 201 -17.65 -9.82 -15.44
N ALA A 202 -17.24 -8.56 -15.37
CA ALA A 202 -15.98 -8.16 -14.74
C ALA A 202 -16.03 -8.39 -13.22
N GLU A 203 -17.11 -7.97 -12.56
CA GLU A 203 -17.29 -8.15 -11.11
C GLU A 203 -17.38 -9.63 -10.73
N LYS A 204 -18.02 -10.46 -11.56
CA LYS A 204 -18.03 -11.92 -11.35
C LYS A 204 -16.63 -12.51 -11.42
N LYS A 205 -15.80 -12.10 -12.39
CA LYS A 205 -14.41 -12.55 -12.51
C LYS A 205 -13.55 -12.08 -11.33
N GLU A 206 -13.70 -10.83 -10.92
CA GLU A 206 -13.03 -10.28 -9.73
C GLU A 206 -13.42 -11.06 -8.47
N PHE A 207 -14.70 -11.33 -8.27
CA PHE A 207 -15.18 -12.08 -7.11
C PHE A 207 -14.67 -13.52 -7.08
N GLU A 208 -14.70 -14.22 -8.22
CA GLU A 208 -14.12 -15.57 -8.29
C GLU A 208 -12.62 -15.57 -8.01
N PHE A 209 -11.90 -14.54 -8.46
CA PHE A 209 -10.49 -14.33 -8.12
C PHE A 209 -10.29 -14.10 -6.62
N LEU A 210 -11.06 -13.22 -5.99
CA LEU A 210 -10.99 -12.94 -4.55
C LEU A 210 -11.31 -14.19 -3.71
N LYS A 211 -12.31 -14.99 -4.12
CA LYS A 211 -12.63 -16.28 -3.49
C LYS A 211 -11.45 -17.24 -3.53
N GLN A 212 -10.79 -17.36 -4.69
CA GLN A 212 -9.62 -18.20 -4.85
C GLN A 212 -8.44 -17.69 -4.02
N TRP A 213 -8.22 -16.37 -4.01
CA TRP A 213 -7.18 -15.73 -3.21
C TRP A 213 -7.38 -16.01 -1.71
N LEU A 214 -8.56 -15.67 -1.16
CA LEU A 214 -8.91 -15.85 0.27
C LEU A 214 -8.80 -17.31 0.73
N ALA A 215 -9.03 -18.26 -0.17
CA ALA A 215 -8.97 -19.68 0.11
C ALA A 215 -7.55 -20.28 0.01
N ASP A 216 -6.57 -19.54 -0.51
CA ASP A 216 -5.19 -19.98 -0.73
C ASP A 216 -4.34 -19.80 0.54
N PRO A 217 -3.92 -20.89 1.21
CA PRO A 217 -3.13 -20.80 2.44
C PRO A 217 -1.70 -20.28 2.20
N LYS A 218 -1.27 -20.10 0.94
CA LYS A 218 0.04 -19.52 0.58
C LYS A 218 -0.01 -18.01 0.36
N ARG A 219 -1.19 -17.39 0.43
CA ARG A 219 -1.37 -15.94 0.31
C ARG A 219 -1.56 -15.32 1.68
N ALA A 220 -0.99 -14.14 1.87
CA ALA A 220 -1.32 -13.33 3.04
C ALA A 220 -2.66 -12.60 2.85
N HIS A 221 -3.35 -12.43 3.97
CA HIS A 221 -4.65 -11.77 4.08
C HIS A 221 -4.70 -10.83 5.28
N VAL A 222 -3.88 -11.10 6.30
CA VAL A 222 -3.83 -10.34 7.54
C VAL A 222 -2.45 -9.73 7.67
N GLU A 223 -2.42 -8.45 8.00
CA GLU A 223 -1.21 -7.71 8.35
C GLU A 223 -1.11 -7.55 9.86
N TYR A 224 0.03 -7.92 10.43
CA TYR A 224 0.40 -7.63 11.81
C TYR A 224 1.57 -6.66 11.81
N ALA A 225 1.37 -5.49 12.39
CA ALA A 225 2.44 -4.54 12.67
C ALA A 225 2.96 -4.77 14.11
N LEU A 226 4.19 -5.26 14.24
CA LEU A 226 4.88 -5.29 15.52
C LEU A 226 5.57 -3.95 15.73
N VAL A 227 4.93 -3.14 16.57
CA VAL A 227 5.55 -1.96 17.15
C VAL A 227 6.31 -2.42 18.39
N ILE A 228 7.64 -2.50 18.33
CA ILE A 228 8.45 -2.70 19.55
C ILE A 228 8.50 -1.38 20.29
N SER A 229 7.38 -1.02 20.90
CA SER A 229 7.43 -0.13 22.05
C SER A 229 8.11 -0.93 23.15
N PHE A 230 9.15 -0.38 23.76
CA PHE A 230 9.78 -0.94 24.96
C PHE A 230 8.79 -1.13 26.14
N ASN A 231 7.50 -0.80 25.97
CA ASN A 231 6.49 -0.74 27.01
C ASN A 231 5.32 -1.74 26.84
N VAL A 232 5.29 -2.65 25.85
CA VAL A 232 4.24 -3.70 25.82
C VAL A 232 4.33 -4.61 27.07
N LEU A 233 5.53 -4.74 27.63
CA LEU A 233 5.75 -5.41 28.92
C LEU A 233 5.28 -4.59 30.13
N GLU A 234 5.22 -3.25 30.04
CA GLU A 234 4.84 -2.36 31.15
C GLU A 234 3.31 -2.34 31.37
N LEU A 235 2.52 -2.45 30.29
CA LEU A 235 1.06 -2.62 30.36
C LEU A 235 0.63 -4.03 30.78
N ALA A 236 1.43 -5.06 30.45
CA ALA A 236 1.15 -6.44 30.82
C ALA A 236 1.69 -6.83 32.21
N TYR A 237 2.77 -6.19 32.66
CA TYR A 237 3.47 -6.50 33.92
C TYR A 237 4.07 -5.23 34.57
N PRO A 238 3.24 -4.35 35.16
CA PRO A 238 3.69 -3.08 35.74
C PRO A 238 4.72 -3.26 36.87
N ASP A 239 4.66 -4.38 37.62
CA ASP A 239 5.55 -4.64 38.77
C ASP A 239 6.97 -5.05 38.37
N CYS A 240 7.21 -5.43 37.11
CA CYS A 240 8.53 -5.84 36.64
C CYS A 240 9.48 -4.65 36.43
N PHE A 241 8.95 -3.48 36.06
CA PHE A 241 9.76 -2.29 35.78
C PHE A 241 10.04 -1.41 37.00
N ALA A 242 9.19 -1.45 38.03
CA ALA A 242 9.48 -0.79 39.31
C ALA A 242 10.79 -1.30 39.96
N LYS A 243 11.20 -2.53 39.65
CA LYS A 243 12.49 -3.10 40.07
C LYS A 243 13.66 -2.77 39.14
N ALA A 244 13.40 -2.51 37.85
CA ALA A 244 14.43 -2.17 36.88
C ALA A 244 14.90 -0.70 37.05
N ASP A 245 13.99 0.22 37.36
CA ASP A 245 14.34 1.62 37.68
C ASP A 245 15.14 1.76 38.99
N ALA A 246 15.18 0.71 39.82
CA ALA A 246 15.95 0.68 41.07
C ALA A 246 17.41 0.22 40.90
N ASP A 247 17.80 -0.36 39.75
CA ASP A 247 19.19 -0.76 39.48
C ASP A 247 19.64 -0.39 38.05
N PRO A 248 20.33 0.75 37.87
CA PRO A 248 20.81 1.20 36.56
C PRO A 248 21.89 0.29 35.93
N ARG A 249 22.35 -0.77 36.61
CA ARG A 249 23.35 -1.72 36.09
C ARG A 249 22.77 -2.78 35.16
N LEU A 250 21.45 -2.94 35.09
CA LEU A 250 20.82 -3.97 34.24
C LEU A 250 20.89 -3.66 32.73
N PHE A 251 21.32 -2.46 32.33
CA PHE A 251 21.47 -2.06 30.92
C PHE A 251 22.89 -1.62 30.52
N SER A 252 23.93 -1.88 31.34
CA SER A 252 25.30 -1.63 30.86
C SER A 252 25.74 -2.75 29.90
N ILE A 253 25.55 -2.54 28.61
CA ILE A 253 26.36 -3.22 27.60
C ILE A 253 27.71 -2.50 27.62
N ASN A 254 28.66 -3.01 28.41
CA ASN A 254 30.03 -2.52 28.34
C ASN A 254 30.61 -2.87 26.96
N PRO A 255 31.11 -1.89 26.19
CA PRO A 255 31.91 -2.18 25.02
C PRO A 255 33.32 -2.53 25.51
N THR A 256 33.70 -3.80 25.35
CA THR A 256 35.10 -4.23 25.23
C THR A 256 35.36 -4.66 23.82
#